data_AF-K0AZT0-F1
#
_entry.id   AF-K0AZT0-F1
#
_cell.length_a   1.000
_cell.length_b   1.000
_cell.length_c   1.000
_cell.angle_alpha   90.00
_cell.angle_beta   90.00
_cell.angle_gamma   90.00
#
_symmetry.space_group_name_H-M   'P 1'
#
loop_
_entity.id
_entity.type
_entity.pdbx_description
1 polymer ?
#
loop_
_entity_poly.entity_id
_entity_poly.type
_entity_poly.pdbx_seq_one_letter_code
_entity_poly.pdbx_strand_id
1 'polypeptide(L)'
;MINRIDIKIYNYYGKGSICYINIKIFEECVNIVWGELSYMYEKIAIKLTRGISKHTNRTDIELTKIKFGIEVLIINISKFLLIITISYFLKIIPLTLILFISFGLIRRSAFGLHAKNSIVCTIISTSYFIGGAYISIYYPLEMKIMVLIFLIQIGLFMKYAPSDTESRPLVGKKLRSKLKRDTIVTVLILLAIALIVNNGTISMLITLGATMECISILPITYKILKRRYNNYEQYK
;
A
#
# COMPACT_ATOMS: atom_id res chain seq x y z
N MET A 1 -24.54 -14.20 -0.80
CA MET A 1 -24.05 -12.82 -0.56
C MET A 1 -24.26 -12.49 0.90
N ILE A 2 -23.21 -12.13 1.63
CA ILE A 2 -23.33 -11.69 3.02
C ILE A 2 -23.80 -10.23 2.96
N ASN A 3 -25.00 -9.92 3.45
CA ASN A 3 -25.56 -8.56 3.45
C ASN A 3 -25.41 -7.85 4.81
N ARG A 4 -24.92 -8.57 5.83
CA ARG A 4 -24.86 -8.10 7.21
C ARG A 4 -23.64 -8.71 7.92
N ILE A 5 -22.92 -7.89 8.66
CA ILE A 5 -21.89 -8.33 9.61
C ILE A 5 -22.40 -8.03 11.01
N ASP A 6 -22.53 -9.08 11.82
CA ASP A 6 -22.91 -8.98 13.22
C ASP A 6 -21.64 -8.84 14.06
N ILE A 7 -21.40 -7.66 14.65
CA ILE A 7 -20.25 -7.40 15.52
C ILE A 7 -20.74 -7.44 16.97
N LYS A 8 -20.23 -8.40 17.74
CA LYS A 8 -20.41 -8.41 19.20
C LYS A 8 -19.35 -7.54 19.85
N ILE A 9 -19.78 -6.43 20.43
CA ILE A 9 -18.92 -5.55 21.22
C ILE A 9 -19.14 -5.92 22.68
N TYR A 10 -18.07 -6.33 23.36
CA TYR A 10 -18.11 -6.62 24.79
C TYR A 10 -17.51 -5.45 25.56
N ASN A 11 -18.24 -4.98 26.57
CA ASN A 11 -17.77 -3.95 27.47
C ASN A 11 -16.84 -4.60 28.53
N TYR A 12 -16.02 -3.81 29.24
CA TYR A 12 -15.09 -4.30 30.28
C TYR A 12 -15.75 -5.16 31.38
N TYR A 13 -17.08 -5.04 31.55
CA TYR A 13 -17.92 -5.83 32.48
C TYR A 13 -18.59 -7.07 31.85
N GLY A 14 -18.18 -7.49 30.65
CA GLY A 14 -18.72 -8.70 29.99
C GLY A 14 -20.14 -8.58 29.41
N LYS A 15 -20.82 -7.43 29.53
CA LYS A 15 -22.08 -7.17 28.81
C LYS A 15 -21.78 -7.00 27.31
N GLY A 16 -22.33 -7.89 26.50
CA GLY A 16 -22.23 -7.85 25.04
C GLY A 16 -23.38 -7.04 24.43
N SER A 17 -23.04 -6.11 23.54
CA SER A 17 -23.98 -5.41 22.65
C SER A 17 -23.78 -5.94 21.24
N ILE A 18 -24.85 -6.28 20.52
CA ILE A 18 -24.74 -6.66 19.10
C ILE A 18 -24.95 -5.40 18.26
N CYS A 19 -23.92 -5.00 17.53
CA CYS A 19 -24.00 -3.95 16.52
C CYS A 19 -24.04 -4.57 15.13
N TYR A 20 -24.90 -4.05 14.26
CA TYR A 20 -25.12 -4.60 12.92
C TYR A 20 -24.60 -3.62 11.87
N ILE A 21 -23.68 -4.07 11.03
CA ILE A 21 -23.24 -3.30 9.86
C ILE A 21 -23.93 -3.88 8.63
N ASN A 22 -24.76 -3.07 7.98
CA ASN A 22 -25.32 -3.39 6.67
C ASN A 22 -24.24 -3.14 5.61
N ILE A 23 -23.80 -4.21 4.95
CA ILE A 23 -22.68 -4.15 4.00
C ILE A 23 -23.04 -3.26 2.79
N LYS A 24 -24.29 -3.29 2.31
CA LYS A 24 -24.72 -2.45 1.19
C LYS A 24 -24.65 -0.96 1.54
N ILE A 25 -25.17 -0.59 2.71
CA ILE A 25 -25.13 0.81 3.17
C ILE A 25 -23.67 1.25 3.36
N PHE A 26 -22.81 0.39 3.92
CA PHE A 26 -21.39 0.69 4.04
C PHE A 26 -20.72 0.89 2.68
N GLU A 27 -20.98 0.01 1.70
CA GLU A 27 -20.48 0.16 0.33
C GLU A 27 -20.96 1.47 -0.33
N GLU A 28 -22.23 1.82 -0.16
CA GLU A 28 -22.79 3.09 -0.66
C GLU A 28 -22.12 4.30 -0.03
N CYS A 29 -21.99 4.33 1.31
CA CYS A 29 -21.28 5.42 2.00
C CYS A 29 -19.83 5.54 1.52
N VAL A 30 -19.11 4.41 1.40
CA VAL A 30 -17.74 4.39 0.90
C VAL A 30 -17.66 4.90 -0.54
N ASN A 31 -18.64 4.60 -1.39
CA ASN A 31 -18.67 5.08 -2.77
C ASN A 31 -18.99 6.58 -2.87
N ILE A 32 -19.90 7.10 -2.04
CA ILE A 32 -20.24 8.54 -2.00
C ILE A 32 -19.00 9.35 -1.59
N VAL A 33 -18.41 9.00 -0.45
CA VAL A 33 -17.22 9.69 0.07
C VAL A 33 -16.06 9.56 -0.92
N TRP A 34 -15.94 8.43 -1.62
CA TRP A 34 -14.91 8.24 -2.64
C TRP A 34 -15.13 9.16 -3.84
N GLY A 35 -16.37 9.32 -4.29
CA GLY A 35 -16.71 10.25 -5.38
C GLY A 35 -16.30 11.68 -5.05
N GLU A 36 -16.62 12.16 -3.85
CA GLU A 36 -16.27 13.52 -3.41
C GLU A 36 -14.75 13.73 -3.30
N LEU A 37 -14.04 12.80 -2.65
CA LEU A 37 -12.58 12.87 -2.52
C LEU A 37 -11.88 12.79 -3.87
N SER A 38 -12.30 11.87 -4.74
CA SER A 38 -11.74 11.73 -6.09
C SER A 38 -11.93 13.01 -6.89
N TYR A 39 -13.10 13.64 -6.80
CA TYR A 39 -13.38 14.91 -7.48
C TYR A 39 -12.49 16.05 -6.95
N MET A 40 -12.25 16.11 -5.64
CA MET A 40 -11.34 17.08 -5.04
C MET A 40 -9.90 16.87 -5.52
N TYR A 41 -9.41 15.63 -5.50
CA TYR A 41 -8.06 15.30 -5.97
C TYR A 41 -7.87 15.66 -7.46
N GLU A 42 -8.86 15.34 -8.28
CA GLU A 42 -8.85 15.68 -9.70
C GLU A 42 -8.80 17.20 -9.93
N LYS A 43 -9.61 17.99 -9.20
CA LYS A 43 -9.59 19.46 -9.30
C LYS A 43 -8.22 20.05 -9.00
N ILE A 44 -7.58 19.57 -7.93
CA ILE A 44 -6.24 20.03 -7.53
C ILE A 44 -5.22 19.63 -8.60
N ALA A 45 -5.27 18.38 -9.08
CA ALA A 45 -4.38 17.89 -10.13
C ALA A 45 -4.50 18.72 -11.42
N ILE A 46 -5.73 19.01 -11.88
CA ILE A 46 -5.98 19.84 -13.05
C ILE A 46 -5.40 21.25 -12.86
N LYS A 47 -5.60 21.87 -11.68
CA LYS A 47 -5.07 23.21 -11.39
C LYS A 47 -3.54 23.23 -11.47
N LEU A 48 -2.87 22.24 -10.89
CA LEU A 48 -1.41 22.12 -10.93
C LEU A 48 -0.89 21.83 -12.34
N THR A 49 -1.52 20.91 -13.07
CA THR A 49 -1.14 20.60 -14.47
C THR A 49 -1.31 21.81 -15.38
N ARG A 50 -2.39 22.60 -15.23
CA ARG A 50 -2.58 23.86 -15.97
C ARG A 50 -1.51 24.90 -15.65
N GLY A 51 -1.01 24.91 -14.41
CA GLY A 51 0.16 25.74 -14.06
C GLY A 51 1.41 25.32 -14.84
N ILE A 52 1.68 24.01 -14.90
CA ILE A 52 2.83 23.45 -15.63
C ILE A 52 2.70 23.68 -17.14
N SER A 53 1.50 23.52 -17.72
CA SER A 53 1.28 23.67 -19.16
C SER A 53 1.54 25.10 -19.66
N LYS A 54 1.38 26.12 -18.80
CA LYS A 54 1.69 27.51 -19.15
C LYS A 54 3.18 27.78 -19.35
N HIS A 55 4.03 26.95 -18.79
CA HIS A 55 5.49 27.14 -18.79
C HIS A 55 6.25 26.02 -19.52
N THR A 56 5.55 25.10 -20.18
CA THR A 56 6.16 23.97 -20.85
C THR A 56 5.46 23.66 -22.18
N ASN A 57 6.22 23.36 -23.22
CA ASN A 57 5.67 22.92 -24.50
C ASN A 57 5.53 21.39 -24.50
N ARG A 58 4.47 20.87 -23.87
CA ARG A 58 4.19 19.44 -23.70
C ARG A 58 2.99 19.04 -24.51
N THR A 59 3.01 17.83 -25.06
CA THR A 59 1.87 17.22 -25.75
C THR A 59 0.73 16.93 -24.77
N ASP A 60 -0.50 16.83 -25.28
CA ASP A 60 -1.68 16.48 -24.45
C ASP A 60 -1.52 15.13 -23.74
N ILE A 61 -0.85 14.18 -24.39
CA ILE A 61 -0.53 12.87 -23.81
C ILE A 61 0.43 13.02 -22.63
N GLU A 62 1.46 13.85 -22.74
CA GLU A 62 2.38 14.14 -21.63
C GLU A 62 1.67 14.86 -20.49
N LEU A 63 0.84 15.87 -20.78
CA LEU A 63 0.06 16.59 -19.77
C LEU A 63 -0.90 15.66 -19.03
N THR A 64 -1.52 14.72 -19.73
CA THR A 64 -2.39 13.69 -19.12
C THR A 64 -1.61 12.78 -18.16
N LYS A 65 -0.40 12.34 -18.55
CA LYS A 65 0.48 11.56 -17.67
C LYS A 65 0.91 12.37 -16.43
N ILE A 66 1.20 13.66 -16.60
CA ILE A 66 1.56 14.57 -15.50
C ILE A 66 0.38 14.73 -14.54
N LYS A 67 -0.84 15.01 -15.05
CA LYS A 67 -2.06 15.09 -14.23
C LYS A 67 -2.23 13.82 -13.40
N PHE A 68 -2.16 12.66 -14.05
CA PHE A 68 -2.30 11.37 -13.36
C PHE A 68 -1.23 11.18 -12.27
N GLY A 69 0.02 11.54 -12.56
CA GLY A 69 1.11 11.49 -11.58
C GLY A 69 0.86 12.38 -10.36
N ILE A 70 0.36 13.61 -10.58
CA ILE A 70 0.00 14.55 -9.52
C ILE A 70 -1.18 14.02 -8.69
N GLU A 71 -2.21 13.48 -9.34
CA GLU A 71 -3.37 12.91 -8.67
C GLU A 71 -2.97 11.76 -7.73
N VAL A 72 -2.16 10.82 -8.23
CA VAL A 72 -1.61 9.71 -7.41
C VAL A 72 -0.75 10.23 -6.26
N LEU A 73 0.05 11.28 -6.50
CA LEU A 73 0.88 11.90 -5.46
C LEU A 73 0.02 12.49 -4.35
N ILE A 74 -1.02 13.27 -4.68
CA ILE A 74 -1.92 13.89 -3.70
C ILE A 74 -2.63 12.81 -2.88
N ILE A 75 -3.17 11.77 -3.53
CA ILE A 75 -3.82 10.63 -2.85
C ILE A 75 -2.88 10.00 -1.81
N ASN A 76 -1.63 9.75 -2.18
CA ASN A 76 -0.67 9.11 -1.29
C ASN A 76 -0.20 10.04 -0.16
N ILE A 77 -0.03 11.34 -0.42
CA ILE A 77 0.27 12.34 0.61
C ILE A 77 -0.88 12.43 1.61
N SER A 78 -2.13 12.49 1.15
CA SER A 78 -3.30 12.51 2.05
C SER A 78 -3.36 11.27 2.95
N LYS A 79 -3.09 10.08 2.41
CA LYS A 79 -3.01 8.84 3.21
C LYS A 79 -1.90 8.89 4.24
N PHE A 80 -0.72 9.35 3.83
CA PHE A 80 0.42 9.48 4.73
C PHE A 80 0.12 10.44 5.89
N LEU A 81 -0.46 11.61 5.60
CA LEU A 81 -0.86 12.57 6.63
C LEU A 81 -1.86 11.97 7.61
N LEU A 82 -2.89 11.27 7.11
CA LEU A 82 -3.87 10.58 7.97
C LEU A 82 -3.20 9.58 8.92
N ILE A 83 -2.33 8.72 8.38
CA ILE A 83 -1.61 7.70 9.17
C ILE A 83 -0.72 8.37 10.23
N ILE A 84 0.02 9.41 9.85
CA ILE A 84 0.88 10.14 10.78
C ILE A 84 0.08 10.83 11.88
N THR A 85 -1.03 11.51 11.54
CA THR A 85 -1.92 12.13 12.53
C THR A 85 -2.46 11.12 13.54
N ILE A 86 -2.92 9.95 13.08
CA ILE A 86 -3.41 8.89 14.00
C ILE A 86 -2.25 8.38 14.88
N SER A 87 -1.09 8.08 14.28
CA SER A 87 0.08 7.61 15.03
C SER A 87 0.61 8.64 16.05
N TYR A 88 0.43 9.94 15.80
CA TYR A 88 0.77 11.02 16.72
C TYR A 88 -0.06 10.93 18.00
N PHE A 89 -1.39 10.87 17.88
CA PHE A 89 -2.29 10.75 19.03
C PHE A 89 -2.05 9.46 19.83
N LEU A 90 -1.63 8.40 19.14
CA LEU A 90 -1.29 7.11 19.74
C LEU A 90 0.16 7.01 20.25
N LYS A 91 0.98 8.06 20.05
CA LYS A 91 2.39 8.12 20.45
C LYS A 91 3.28 7.00 19.88
N ILE A 92 2.99 6.55 18.66
CA ILE A 92 3.70 5.45 17.96
C ILE A 92 4.30 5.88 16.61
N ILE A 93 4.54 7.17 16.42
CA ILE A 93 5.12 7.72 15.17
C ILE A 93 6.38 6.97 14.71
N PRO A 94 7.41 6.75 15.56
CA PRO A 94 8.67 6.15 15.09
C PRO A 94 8.46 4.75 14.52
N LEU A 95 7.62 3.93 15.17
CA LEU A 95 7.31 2.57 14.73
C LEU A 95 6.56 2.59 13.40
N THR A 96 5.55 3.47 13.30
CA THR A 96 4.74 3.64 12.09
C THR A 96 5.60 4.10 10.90
N LEU A 97 6.57 4.99 11.13
CA LEU A 97 7.50 5.46 10.10
C LEU A 97 8.44 4.36 9.61
N ILE A 98 9.02 3.54 10.50
CA ILE A 98 9.89 2.42 10.09
C ILE A 98 9.12 1.47 9.18
N LEU A 99 7.89 1.11 9.58
CA LEU A 99 7.01 0.24 8.79
C LEU A 99 6.66 0.88 7.43
N PHE A 100 6.27 2.15 7.43
CA PHE A 100 5.90 2.89 6.22
C PHE A 100 7.07 3.04 5.24
N ILE A 101 8.25 3.37 5.74
CA ILE A 101 9.47 3.51 4.93
C ILE A 101 9.89 2.16 4.37
N SER A 102 9.87 1.09 5.17
CA SER A 102 10.23 -0.26 4.71
C SER A 102 9.33 -0.72 3.56
N PHE A 103 8.02 -0.54 3.71
CA PHE A 103 7.05 -0.77 2.64
C PHE A 103 7.33 0.10 1.41
N GLY A 104 7.48 1.42 1.60
CA GLY A 104 7.64 2.39 0.51
C GLY A 104 8.90 2.20 -0.32
N LEU A 105 10.01 1.80 0.32
CA LEU A 105 11.27 1.52 -0.36
C LEU A 105 11.13 0.37 -1.36
N ILE A 106 10.49 -0.74 -0.94
CA ILE A 106 10.27 -1.90 -1.81
C ILE A 106 9.23 -1.55 -2.89
N ARG A 107 8.13 -0.88 -2.50
CA ARG A 107 7.03 -0.45 -3.37
C ARG A 107 7.49 0.34 -4.60
N ARG A 108 8.55 1.13 -4.44
CA ARG A 108 9.12 1.98 -5.50
C ARG A 108 9.55 1.19 -6.74
N SER A 109 10.05 -0.03 -6.55
CA SER A 109 10.62 -0.88 -7.60
C SER A 109 9.82 -2.16 -7.82
N ALA A 110 9.16 -2.71 -6.80
CA ALA A 110 8.33 -3.90 -6.92
C ALA A 110 7.03 -3.63 -7.68
N PHE A 111 6.52 -2.40 -7.61
CA PHE A 111 5.18 -2.05 -8.10
C PHE A 111 4.17 -3.06 -7.53
N GLY A 112 2.99 -3.22 -8.14
CA GLY A 112 1.90 -3.97 -7.55
C GLY A 112 0.63 -3.16 -7.54
N LEU A 113 -0.46 -3.79 -7.13
CA LEU A 113 -1.78 -3.21 -7.29
C LEU A 113 -2.09 -2.14 -6.25
N HIS A 114 -2.99 -1.23 -6.63
CA HIS A 114 -3.83 -0.52 -5.67
C HIS A 114 -5.27 -1.02 -5.85
N ALA A 115 -6.04 -1.03 -4.77
CA ALA A 115 -7.47 -1.28 -4.85
C ALA A 115 -8.12 -0.24 -5.79
N LYS A 116 -9.20 -0.61 -6.50
CA LYS A 116 -9.92 0.32 -7.39
C LYS A 116 -10.51 1.50 -6.61
N ASN A 117 -10.92 1.24 -5.37
CA ASN A 117 -11.43 2.25 -4.46
C ASN A 117 -10.31 2.70 -3.51
N SER A 118 -9.93 3.98 -3.57
CA SER A 118 -8.84 4.49 -2.74
C SER A 118 -9.20 4.59 -1.27
N ILE A 119 -10.48 4.76 -0.90
CA ILE A 119 -10.92 4.75 0.51
C ILE A 119 -10.72 3.37 1.11
N VAL A 120 -11.10 2.31 0.40
CA VAL A 120 -10.84 0.93 0.84
C VAL A 120 -9.33 0.73 1.05
N CYS A 121 -8.51 1.22 0.11
CA CYS A 121 -7.05 1.21 0.28
C CYS A 121 -6.60 2.03 1.50
N THR A 122 -7.18 3.21 1.74
CA THR A 122 -6.85 4.07 2.89
C THR A 122 -7.17 3.35 4.20
N ILE A 123 -8.33 2.71 4.31
CA ILE A 123 -8.74 1.96 5.50
C ILE A 123 -7.77 0.81 5.73
N ILE A 124 -7.56 -0.05 4.72
CA ILE A 124 -6.65 -1.21 4.84
C ILE A 124 -5.23 -0.75 5.20
N SER A 125 -4.69 0.24 4.49
CA SER A 125 -3.35 0.75 4.78
C SER A 125 -3.26 1.34 6.18
N THR A 126 -4.23 2.16 6.59
CA THR A 126 -4.22 2.78 7.93
C THR A 126 -4.29 1.71 9.01
N SER A 127 -5.21 0.75 8.89
CA SER A 127 -5.31 -0.38 9.81
C SER A 127 -4.03 -1.21 9.86
N TYR A 128 -3.39 -1.46 8.71
CA TYR A 128 -2.13 -2.20 8.63
C TYR A 128 -0.97 -1.44 9.27
N PHE A 129 -0.83 -0.14 9.00
CA PHE A 129 0.29 0.64 9.53
C PHE A 129 0.17 0.86 11.05
N ILE A 130 -1.01 1.22 11.54
CA ILE A 130 -1.25 1.41 12.97
C ILE A 130 -1.26 0.06 13.72
N GLY A 131 -1.95 -0.94 13.18
CA GLY A 131 -2.00 -2.28 13.76
C GLY A 131 -0.64 -2.97 13.76
N GLY A 132 0.11 -2.89 12.65
CA GLY A 132 1.46 -3.42 12.54
C GLY A 132 2.44 -2.78 13.51
N ALA A 133 2.33 -1.48 13.76
CA ALA A 133 3.10 -0.80 14.80
C ALA A 133 2.81 -1.38 16.20
N TYR A 134 1.55 -1.60 16.56
CA TYR A 134 1.22 -2.25 17.84
C TYR A 134 1.68 -3.70 17.91
N ILE A 135 1.49 -4.48 16.85
CA ILE A 135 1.97 -5.87 16.78
C ILE A 135 3.47 -5.93 17.07
N SER A 136 4.26 -4.99 16.56
CA SER A 136 5.71 -4.96 16.79
C SER A 136 6.12 -4.70 18.25
N ILE A 137 5.27 -4.04 19.04
CA ILE A 137 5.52 -3.78 20.46
C ILE A 137 5.31 -5.07 21.26
N TYR A 138 4.20 -5.77 21.00
CA TYR A 138 3.79 -6.93 21.80
C TYR A 138 4.41 -8.25 21.33
N TYR A 139 4.80 -8.32 20.06
CA TYR A 139 5.33 -9.52 19.43
C TYR A 139 6.66 -9.22 18.71
N PRO A 140 7.75 -8.94 19.45
CA PRO A 140 9.06 -8.77 18.84
C PRO A 140 9.46 -10.04 18.09
N LEU A 141 9.97 -9.87 16.87
CA LEU A 141 10.26 -11.00 15.98
C LEU A 141 11.65 -11.57 16.25
N GLU A 142 11.72 -12.87 16.53
CA GLU A 142 13.00 -13.58 16.67
C GLU A 142 13.78 -13.57 15.35
N MET A 143 15.10 -13.37 15.43
CA MET A 143 15.99 -13.30 14.26
C MET A 143 15.86 -14.50 13.33
N LYS A 144 15.80 -15.74 13.86
CA LYS A 144 15.70 -16.96 13.04
C LYS A 144 14.41 -16.99 12.22
N ILE A 145 13.29 -16.63 12.85
CA ILE A 145 11.97 -16.57 12.21
C ILE A 145 11.96 -15.46 11.16
N MET A 146 12.52 -14.29 11.49
CA MET A 146 12.64 -13.17 10.56
C MET A 146 13.41 -13.55 9.30
N VAL A 147 14.57 -14.21 9.42
CA VAL A 147 15.36 -14.68 8.28
C VAL A 147 14.55 -15.66 7.42
N LEU A 148 13.84 -16.62 8.04
CA LEU A 148 13.00 -17.56 7.30
C LEU A 148 11.90 -16.86 6.49
N ILE A 149 11.23 -15.87 7.09
CA ILE A 149 10.20 -15.08 6.40
C ILE A 149 10.82 -14.32 5.21
N PHE A 150 11.97 -13.68 5.41
CA PHE A 150 12.66 -12.97 4.34
C PHE A 150 13.07 -13.88 3.18
N LEU A 151 13.54 -15.10 3.45
CA LEU A 151 13.87 -16.07 2.39
C LEU A 151 12.65 -16.39 1.51
N ILE A 152 11.48 -16.58 2.14
CA ILE A 152 10.22 -16.79 1.42
C ILE A 152 9.87 -15.55 0.60
N GLN A 153 9.91 -14.36 1.21
CA GLN A 153 9.59 -13.10 0.54
C GLN A 153 10.52 -12.84 -0.65
N ILE A 154 11.83 -13.08 -0.52
CA ILE A 154 12.80 -12.95 -1.62
C ILE A 154 12.40 -13.87 -2.78
N GLY A 155 12.04 -15.12 -2.50
CA GLY A 155 11.50 -16.04 -3.51
C GLY A 155 10.26 -15.49 -4.23
N LEU A 156 9.33 -14.91 -3.48
CA LEU A 156 8.13 -14.27 -4.03
C LEU A 156 8.46 -13.03 -4.88
N PHE A 157 9.34 -12.15 -4.41
CA PHE A 157 9.77 -10.98 -5.18
C PHE A 157 10.51 -11.38 -6.46
N MET A 158 11.38 -12.39 -6.41
CA MET A 158 12.07 -12.89 -7.61
C MET A 158 11.08 -13.42 -8.66
N LYS A 159 9.98 -14.03 -8.22
CA LYS A 159 8.97 -14.61 -9.11
C LYS A 159 7.98 -13.57 -9.63
N TYR A 160 7.44 -12.73 -8.76
CA TYR A 160 6.25 -11.91 -9.07
C TYR A 160 6.54 -10.41 -9.27
N ALA A 161 7.71 -9.89 -8.87
CA ALA A 161 8.07 -8.50 -9.13
C ALA A 161 8.73 -8.30 -10.51
N PRO A 162 8.64 -7.11 -11.12
CA PRO A 162 7.66 -6.09 -10.80
C PRO A 162 6.26 -6.50 -11.28
N SER A 163 5.24 -6.13 -10.53
CA SER A 163 3.84 -6.42 -10.88
C SER A 163 3.14 -5.15 -11.37
N ASP A 164 2.37 -5.23 -12.46
CA ASP A 164 1.79 -4.07 -13.13
C ASP A 164 0.25 -4.05 -13.07
N THR A 165 -0.35 -2.95 -13.52
CA THR A 165 -1.81 -2.79 -13.55
C THR A 165 -2.29 -2.35 -14.92
N GLU A 166 -3.60 -2.46 -15.18
CA GLU A 166 -4.24 -2.02 -16.42
C GLU A 166 -3.97 -0.54 -16.71
N SER A 167 -3.98 0.28 -15.66
CA SER A 167 -3.71 1.72 -15.73
C SER A 167 -2.23 2.06 -15.93
N ARG A 168 -1.33 1.11 -15.65
CA ARG A 168 0.11 1.34 -15.72
C ARG A 168 0.83 0.04 -16.12
N PRO A 169 0.66 -0.42 -17.38
CA PRO A 169 1.38 -1.59 -17.87
C PRO A 169 2.88 -1.30 -17.92
N LEU A 170 3.69 -2.26 -17.48
CA LEU A 170 5.15 -2.13 -17.46
C LEU A 170 5.75 -2.81 -18.69
N VAL A 171 5.65 -2.14 -19.82
CA VAL A 171 6.11 -2.65 -21.12
C VAL A 171 7.64 -2.58 -21.22
N GLY A 172 8.25 -3.64 -21.73
CA GLY A 172 9.68 -3.71 -22.03
C GLY A 172 10.49 -4.55 -21.05
N LYS A 173 11.22 -5.52 -21.59
CA LYS A 173 12.06 -6.46 -20.82
C LYS A 173 13.15 -5.74 -20.01
N LYS A 174 13.83 -4.75 -20.60
CA LYS A 174 14.90 -3.98 -19.94
C LYS A 174 14.42 -3.24 -18.70
N LEU A 175 13.25 -2.59 -18.77
CA LEU A 175 12.63 -1.90 -17.64
C LEU A 175 12.27 -2.88 -16.53
N ARG A 176 11.55 -3.96 -16.87
CA ARG A 176 11.14 -4.98 -15.89
C ARG A 176 12.32 -5.65 -15.20
N SER A 177 13.38 -5.98 -15.94
CA SER A 177 14.61 -6.54 -15.37
C SER A 177 15.32 -5.58 -14.43
N LYS A 178 15.39 -4.28 -14.77
CA LYS A 178 15.93 -3.25 -13.88
C LYS A 178 15.12 -3.17 -12.58
N LEU A 179 13.80 -3.04 -12.69
CA LEU A 179 12.90 -2.94 -11.53
C LEU A 179 12.96 -4.17 -10.62
N LYS A 180 13.03 -5.37 -11.21
CA LYS A 180 13.22 -6.62 -10.44
C LYS A 180 14.53 -6.57 -9.65
N ARG A 181 15.65 -6.23 -10.29
CA ARG A 181 16.93 -6.12 -9.61
C ARG A 181 16.88 -5.10 -8.48
N ASP A 182 16.32 -3.92 -8.75
CA ASP A 182 16.21 -2.85 -7.75
C ASP A 182 15.34 -3.31 -6.56
N THR A 183 14.27 -4.08 -6.81
CA THR A 183 13.44 -4.70 -5.76
C THR A 183 14.25 -5.64 -4.87
N ILE A 184 14.97 -6.58 -5.48
CA ILE A 184 15.75 -7.58 -4.74
C ILE A 184 16.87 -6.92 -3.93
N VAL A 185 17.57 -5.95 -4.51
CA VAL A 185 18.59 -5.17 -3.80
C VAL A 185 17.99 -4.46 -2.59
N THR A 186 16.84 -3.80 -2.74
CA THR A 186 16.17 -3.13 -1.61
C THR A 186 15.77 -4.12 -0.51
N VAL A 187 15.20 -5.29 -0.86
CA VAL A 187 14.81 -6.31 0.11
C VAL A 187 16.03 -6.86 0.86
N LEU A 188 17.14 -7.10 0.17
CA LEU A 188 18.40 -7.56 0.79
C LEU A 188 19.00 -6.50 1.72
N ILE A 189 18.94 -5.22 1.34
CA ILE A 189 19.38 -4.11 2.21
C ILE A 189 18.51 -4.07 3.48
N LEU A 190 17.19 -4.21 3.36
CA LEU A 190 16.30 -4.20 4.51
C LEU A 190 16.53 -5.40 5.44
N LEU A 191 16.78 -6.59 4.88
CA LEU A 191 17.20 -7.76 5.66
C LEU A 191 18.52 -7.50 6.39
N ALA A 192 19.52 -6.94 5.69
CA ALA A 192 20.80 -6.60 6.30
C ALA A 192 20.65 -5.58 7.45
N ILE A 193 19.84 -4.55 7.26
CA ILE A 193 19.52 -3.57 8.31
C ILE A 193 18.86 -4.27 9.51
N ALA A 194 17.87 -5.13 9.28
CA ALA A 194 17.20 -5.86 10.37
C ALA A 194 18.17 -6.75 11.16
N LEU A 195 19.11 -7.42 10.48
CA LEU A 195 20.16 -8.24 11.10
C LEU A 195 21.15 -7.41 11.90
N ILE A 196 21.62 -6.28 11.37
CA ILE A 196 22.61 -5.41 12.03
C ILE A 196 22.00 -4.74 13.27
N VAL A 197 20.77 -4.24 13.16
CA VAL A 197 20.08 -3.58 14.27
C VAL A 197 19.76 -4.57 15.38
N ASN A 198 19.49 -5.84 15.03
CA ASN A 198 19.25 -6.94 15.97
C ASN A 198 18.26 -6.59 17.10
N ASN A 199 17.16 -5.93 16.71
CA ASN A 199 16.08 -5.57 17.63
C ASN A 199 14.77 -6.19 17.13
N GLY A 200 14.13 -7.04 17.94
CA GLY A 200 12.95 -7.79 17.51
C GLY A 200 11.76 -6.93 17.08
N THR A 201 11.56 -5.77 17.71
CA THR A 201 10.52 -4.81 17.31
C THR A 201 10.82 -4.21 15.94
N ILE A 202 12.05 -3.73 15.72
CA ILE A 202 12.46 -3.16 14.42
C ILE A 202 12.40 -4.23 13.33
N SER A 203 12.89 -5.44 13.61
CA SER A 203 12.81 -6.61 12.72
C SER A 203 11.36 -6.92 12.34
N MET A 204 10.42 -6.90 13.30
CA MET A 204 8.99 -7.08 13.02
C MET A 204 8.46 -5.99 12.08
N LEU A 205 8.77 -4.71 12.33
CA LEU A 205 8.31 -3.60 11.50
C LEU A 205 8.84 -3.69 10.05
N ILE A 206 10.14 -3.96 9.87
CA ILE A 206 10.72 -4.11 8.53
C ILE A 206 10.08 -5.31 7.81
N THR A 207 9.93 -6.44 8.51
CA THR A 207 9.33 -7.67 7.96
C THR A 207 7.87 -7.47 7.56
N LEU A 208 7.09 -6.72 8.35
CA LEU A 208 5.70 -6.37 8.03
C LEU A 208 5.63 -5.40 6.83
N GLY A 209 6.59 -4.49 6.70
CA GLY A 209 6.68 -3.61 5.52
C GLY A 209 6.91 -4.41 4.24
N ALA A 210 7.84 -5.37 4.28
CA ALA A 210 8.09 -6.29 3.17
C ALA A 210 6.90 -7.23 2.90
N THR A 211 6.22 -7.71 3.95
CA THR A 211 5.02 -8.56 3.82
C THR A 211 3.90 -7.83 3.09
N MET A 212 3.60 -6.59 3.47
CA MET A 212 2.56 -5.79 2.83
C MET A 212 2.82 -5.63 1.33
N GLU A 213 4.09 -5.39 0.98
CA GLU A 213 4.45 -5.24 -0.43
C GLU A 213 4.48 -6.57 -1.18
N CYS A 214 4.89 -7.66 -0.53
CA CYS A 214 4.74 -9.00 -1.09
C CYS A 214 3.27 -9.29 -1.43
N ILE A 215 2.34 -8.98 -0.52
CA ILE A 215 0.90 -9.17 -0.77
C ILE A 215 0.44 -8.35 -1.98
N SER A 216 0.95 -7.13 -2.17
CA SER A 216 0.52 -6.23 -3.26
C SER A 216 0.89 -6.73 -4.67
N ILE A 217 1.91 -7.59 -4.77
CA ILE A 217 2.39 -8.16 -6.05
C ILE A 217 1.86 -9.56 -6.36
N LEU A 218 1.25 -10.25 -5.39
CA LEU A 218 0.83 -11.64 -5.58
C LEU A 218 -0.40 -11.75 -6.51
N PRO A 219 -0.44 -12.73 -7.44
CA PRO A 219 -1.58 -12.95 -8.33
C PRO A 219 -2.91 -13.16 -7.61
N ILE A 220 -2.89 -13.80 -6.43
CA ILE A 220 -4.09 -14.04 -5.63
C ILE A 220 -4.75 -12.72 -5.19
N THR A 221 -3.96 -11.71 -4.87
CA THR A 221 -4.44 -10.40 -4.45
C THR A 221 -5.13 -9.69 -5.61
N TYR A 222 -4.60 -9.81 -6.83
CA TYR A 222 -5.26 -9.30 -8.03
C TYR A 222 -6.60 -9.98 -8.29
N LYS A 223 -6.66 -11.31 -8.11
CA LYS A 223 -7.90 -12.08 -8.24
C LYS A 223 -8.96 -11.64 -7.23
N ILE A 224 -8.59 -11.51 -5.95
CA ILE A 224 -9.49 -11.05 -4.88
C ILE A 224 -10.03 -9.65 -5.19
N LEU A 225 -9.18 -8.75 -5.68
CA LEU A 225 -9.53 -7.36 -5.96
C LEU A 225 -10.06 -7.13 -7.39
N LYS A 226 -10.34 -8.20 -8.14
CA LYS A 226 -10.86 -8.15 -9.52
C LYS A 226 -10.05 -7.20 -10.42
N ARG A 227 -8.72 -7.32 -10.32
CA ARG A 227 -7.72 -6.64 -11.17
C ARG A 227 -7.10 -7.66 -12.12
N ARG A 228 -6.71 -7.20 -13.30
CA ARG A 228 -5.98 -7.97 -14.31
C ARG A 228 -4.50 -8.01 -13.98
N TYR A 229 -3.89 -9.16 -14.20
CA TYR A 229 -2.48 -9.45 -13.94
C TYR A 229 -1.69 -9.51 -15.24
N ASN A 230 -0.36 -9.30 -15.19
CA ASN A 230 0.56 -9.36 -16.33
C ASN A 230 0.12 -8.52 -17.55
N ASN A 231 -0.23 -7.25 -17.32
CA ASN A 231 -0.80 -6.37 -18.33
C ASN A 231 0.16 -6.07 -19.49
N TYR A 232 1.47 -6.05 -19.21
CA TYR A 232 2.52 -5.87 -20.21
C TYR A 232 2.48 -6.89 -21.35
N GLU A 233 1.88 -8.06 -21.17
CA GLU A 233 1.81 -9.10 -22.21
C GLU A 233 0.89 -8.73 -23.38
N GLN A 234 0.00 -7.76 -23.18
CA GLN A 234 -0.93 -7.27 -24.22
C GLN A 234 -0.29 -6.27 -25.19
N TYR A 235 0.91 -5.79 -24.87
CA TYR A 235 1.63 -4.76 -25.65
C TYR A 235 2.87 -5.34 -26.33
N LYS A 236 2.84 -6.65 -26.61
CA LYS A 236 3.87 -7.35 -27.39
C LYS A 236 3.79 -6.98 -28.86
#